data_AF-A0A663EZP4-F1
#
_entry.id   AF-A0A663EZP4-F1
#
_cell.length_a   1.000
_cell.length_b   1.000
_cell.length_c   1.000
_cell.angle_alpha   90.00
_cell.angle_beta   90.00
_cell.angle_gamma   90.00
#
_symmetry.space_group_name_H-M   'P 1'
#
loop_
_entity.id
_entity.type
_entity.pdbx_description
1 polymer ?
#
loop_
_entity_poly.entity_id
_entity_poly.type
_entity_poly.pdbx_seq_one_letter_code
_entity_poly.pdbx_strand_id
1 'polypeptide(L)'
;LSRHHQLLAFVSLLETNKPYLVNCVWVPALQALLLFSRLLDTSTDCAWLVVDGWLEITVPDADSALRLLSTALQLRSAWEKLLHQLALHRVEGLERRMRVAGVSPQHPCVLLQVPYRLRQLTGLEKQNLYIGPQTVAAAPQLPGLFQGMEMKPDEVKGGHRVMDFLTYNCLTDTDLYSDCLRSFWTCPHCDLHMPFTPLERMCHESACRPSEEAAEASSKTSALHRSYHCDVCQQDFTFTPTEILRHKKQHR
;
A
#
# COMPACT_ATOMS: atom_id res chain seq x y z
N LEU A 1 13.45 9.58 -17.64
CA LEU A 1 13.01 8.74 -16.51
C LEU A 1 14.14 7.75 -16.21
N SER A 2 14.57 7.63 -14.96
CA SER A 2 15.63 6.69 -14.57
C SER A 2 15.20 5.90 -13.33
N ARG A 3 15.74 4.69 -13.21
CA ARG A 3 15.53 3.78 -12.06
C ARG A 3 16.67 3.89 -11.03
N HIS A 4 17.71 4.66 -11.35
CA HIS A 4 18.97 4.68 -10.63
C HIS A 4 19.27 6.05 -10.02
N HIS A 5 18.26 6.87 -9.72
CA HIS A 5 18.51 8.10 -9.00
C HIS A 5 19.00 7.75 -7.58
N GLN A 6 20.14 8.32 -7.20
CA GLN A 6 20.77 8.10 -5.91
C GLN A 6 20.81 9.42 -5.14
N LEU A 7 20.67 9.32 -3.82
CA LEU A 7 20.92 10.41 -2.89
C LEU A 7 22.24 10.16 -2.17
N LEU A 8 22.94 11.24 -1.86
CA LEU A 8 24.11 11.20 -1.00
C LEU A 8 23.68 11.54 0.42
N ALA A 9 23.70 10.55 1.31
CA ALA A 9 23.54 10.78 2.74
C ALA A 9 24.92 10.93 3.38
N PHE A 10 25.04 11.83 4.36
CA PHE A 10 26.28 12.09 5.08
C PHE A 10 25.98 12.21 6.57
N VAL A 11 26.96 11.88 7.42
CA VAL A 11 26.79 11.94 8.88
C VAL A 11 27.26 13.27 9.45
N SER A 12 28.37 13.80 8.94
CA SER A 12 28.92 15.06 9.43
C SER A 12 29.38 15.98 8.30
N LEU A 13 29.25 17.28 8.55
CA LEU A 13 29.74 18.35 7.70
C LEU A 13 30.96 18.95 8.39
N LEU A 14 32.09 18.97 7.70
CA LEU A 14 33.31 19.63 8.18
C LEU A 14 33.43 20.99 7.50
N GLU A 15 33.21 22.06 8.27
CA GLU A 15 33.37 23.43 7.80
C GLU A 15 34.82 23.90 7.97
N THR A 16 35.47 24.18 6.85
CA THR A 16 36.78 24.85 6.80
C THR A 16 36.62 26.14 5.99
N ASN A 17 37.42 26.37 4.95
CA ASN A 17 37.15 27.41 3.94
C ASN A 17 36.05 27.00 2.94
N LYS A 18 35.83 25.70 2.76
CA LYS A 18 34.71 25.12 2.00
C LYS A 18 34.11 23.98 2.82
N PRO A 19 32.78 23.77 2.76
CA PRO A 19 32.15 22.67 3.48
C PRO A 19 32.51 21.33 2.81
N TYR A 20 32.97 20.38 3.61
CA TYR A 20 33.25 19.00 3.19
C TYR A 20 32.25 18.04 3.84
N LEU A 21 31.72 17.11 3.06
CA LEU A 21 30.88 16.02 3.58
C LEU A 21 31.77 14.88 4.05
N VAL A 22 31.52 14.38 5.25
CA VAL A 22 32.28 13.28 5.86
C VAL A 22 31.36 12.10 6.09
N ASN A 23 31.89 10.91 5.82
CA ASN A 23 31.17 9.63 5.92
C ASN A 23 29.91 9.60 5.04
N CYS A 24 30.14 9.64 3.71
CA CYS A 24 29.07 9.66 2.73
C CYS A 24 28.67 8.25 2.28
N VAL A 25 27.37 8.00 2.16
CA VAL A 25 26.81 6.77 1.61
C VAL A 25 25.80 7.10 0.52
N TRP A 26 25.83 6.31 -0.55
CA TRP A 26 24.84 6.39 -1.62
C TRP A 26 23.62 5.56 -1.27
N VAL A 27 22.44 6.16 -1.38
CA VAL A 27 21.17 5.51 -1.04
C VAL A 27 20.21 5.63 -2.22
N PRO A 28 19.43 4.58 -2.55
CA PRO A 28 18.36 4.66 -3.55
C PRO A 28 17.38 5.78 -3.20
N ALA A 29 17.19 6.74 -4.11
CA ALA A 29 16.47 7.97 -3.78
C ALA A 29 15.00 7.72 -3.45
N LEU A 30 14.31 6.93 -4.29
CA LEU A 30 12.87 6.71 -4.15
C LEU A 30 12.52 6.05 -2.82
N GLN A 31 13.19 4.95 -2.48
CA GLN A 31 12.94 4.19 -1.26
C GLN A 31 13.28 5.01 -0.01
N ALA A 32 14.41 5.73 -0.04
CA ALA A 32 14.81 6.57 1.09
C ALA A 32 13.82 7.72 1.34
N LEU A 33 13.39 8.41 0.29
CA LEU A 33 12.42 9.49 0.40
C LEU A 33 11.06 8.97 0.85
N LEU A 34 10.57 7.88 0.26
CA LEU A 34 9.26 7.32 0.63
C LEU A 34 9.21 6.76 2.05
N LEU A 35 10.32 6.32 2.65
CA LEU A 35 10.33 5.74 4.01
C LEU A 35 10.73 6.71 5.11
N PHE A 36 11.63 7.66 4.82
CA PHE A 36 12.25 8.50 5.84
C PHE A 36 11.91 9.99 5.73
N SER A 37 11.16 10.41 4.70
CA SER A 37 10.71 11.80 4.61
C SER A 37 9.76 12.18 5.74
N ARG A 38 9.76 13.47 6.10
CA ARG A 38 8.86 14.02 7.11
C ARG A 38 7.51 14.39 6.52
N LEU A 39 7.52 14.89 5.28
CA LEU A 39 6.31 15.32 4.57
C LEU A 39 6.29 14.72 3.17
N LEU A 40 5.14 14.14 2.81
CA LEU A 40 4.77 13.65 1.49
C LEU A 40 3.47 14.35 1.09
N ASP A 41 3.53 15.05 -0.02
CA ASP A 41 2.39 15.71 -0.64
C ASP A 41 2.14 15.01 -1.97
N THR A 42 0.87 14.76 -2.30
CA THR A 42 0.49 13.95 -3.47
C THR A 42 -0.58 14.63 -4.32
N SER A 43 -0.58 14.34 -5.62
CA SER A 43 -1.71 14.57 -6.51
C SER A 43 -2.80 13.51 -6.30
N THR A 44 -3.95 13.68 -6.96
CA THR A 44 -5.07 12.73 -6.97
C THR A 44 -4.68 11.32 -7.40
N ASP A 45 -3.96 11.19 -8.50
CA ASP A 45 -3.52 9.90 -9.03
C ASP A 45 -2.26 9.36 -8.34
N CYS A 46 -1.73 10.08 -7.35
CA CYS A 46 -0.48 9.79 -6.65
C CYS A 46 0.76 9.68 -7.56
N ALA A 47 0.64 9.98 -8.86
CA ALA A 47 1.72 9.92 -9.85
C ALA A 47 2.76 11.04 -9.65
N TRP A 48 2.31 12.18 -9.13
CA TRP A 48 3.16 13.30 -8.77
C TRP A 48 3.21 13.43 -7.26
N LEU A 49 4.43 13.35 -6.71
CA LEU A 49 4.69 13.49 -5.29
C LEU A 49 5.70 14.60 -5.04
N VAL A 50 5.48 15.34 -3.97
CA VAL A 50 6.46 16.30 -3.44
C VAL A 50 6.91 15.85 -2.06
N VAL A 51 8.22 15.78 -1.88
CA VAL A 51 8.87 15.33 -0.66
C VAL A 51 9.51 16.52 0.05
N ASP A 52 9.17 16.69 1.33
CA ASP A 52 9.64 17.73 2.23
C ASP A 52 9.49 19.17 1.67
N GLY A 53 8.60 19.38 0.69
CA GLY A 53 8.34 20.68 0.06
C GLY A 53 9.43 21.18 -0.89
N TRP A 54 10.36 20.32 -1.34
CA TRP A 54 11.44 20.77 -2.23
C TRP A 54 11.87 19.76 -3.29
N LEU A 55 11.59 18.47 -3.10
CA LEU A 55 11.87 17.44 -4.10
C LEU A 55 10.58 17.00 -4.77
N GLU A 56 10.58 17.01 -6.09
CA GLU A 56 9.53 16.46 -6.92
C GLU A 56 9.92 15.06 -7.40
N ILE A 57 8.97 14.13 -7.28
CA ILE A 57 9.02 12.79 -7.84
C ILE A 57 7.84 12.65 -8.80
N THR A 58 8.13 12.34 -10.06
CA THR A 58 7.10 12.03 -11.06
C THR A 58 7.24 10.59 -11.49
N VAL A 59 6.16 9.82 -11.34
CA VAL A 59 6.03 8.44 -11.80
C VAL A 59 5.14 8.47 -13.05
N PRO A 60 5.55 7.87 -14.17
CA PRO A 60 4.79 7.93 -15.41
C PRO A 60 3.51 7.08 -15.40
N ASP A 61 3.45 6.08 -14.52
CA ASP A 61 2.34 5.15 -14.39
C ASP A 61 1.66 5.32 -13.02
N ALA A 62 0.43 5.82 -13.03
CA ALA A 62 -0.37 6.06 -11.83
C ALA A 62 -0.63 4.78 -11.02
N ASP A 63 -0.85 3.65 -11.71
CA ASP A 63 -1.03 2.34 -11.06
C ASP A 63 0.21 1.95 -10.25
N SER A 64 1.40 2.11 -10.84
CA SER A 64 2.66 1.85 -10.15
C SER A 64 2.90 2.84 -9.02
N ALA A 65 2.52 4.11 -9.17
CA ALA A 65 2.64 5.13 -8.14
C ALA A 65 1.78 4.82 -6.91
N LEU A 66 0.53 4.41 -7.12
CA LEU A 66 -0.38 3.98 -6.06
C LEU A 66 0.13 2.75 -5.31
N ARG A 67 0.62 1.72 -6.03
CA ARG A 67 1.24 0.54 -5.41
C ARG A 67 2.48 0.89 -4.60
N LEU A 68 3.33 1.77 -5.12
CA LEU A 68 4.52 2.28 -4.42
C LEU A 68 4.14 2.97 -3.12
N LEU A 69 3.15 3.88 -3.17
CA LEU A 69 2.69 4.63 -2.01
C LEU A 69 2.04 3.70 -0.98
N SER A 70 1.15 2.79 -1.41
CA SER A 70 0.53 1.79 -0.54
C SER A 70 1.57 0.95 0.21
N THR A 71 2.58 0.44 -0.52
CA THR A 71 3.66 -0.36 0.07
C THR A 71 4.49 0.46 1.07
N ALA A 72 4.80 1.72 0.73
CA ALA A 72 5.55 2.60 1.63
C ALA A 72 4.77 2.90 2.91
N LEU A 73 3.45 3.15 2.82
CA LEU A 73 2.58 3.38 3.97
C LEU A 73 2.49 2.14 4.86
N GLN A 74 2.30 0.96 4.27
CA GLN A 74 2.31 -0.31 5.01
C GLN A 74 3.64 -0.52 5.73
N LEU A 75 4.77 -0.29 5.05
CA LEU A 75 6.09 -0.46 5.64
C LEU A 75 6.37 0.53 6.77
N ARG A 76 6.00 1.81 6.61
CA ARG A 76 6.10 2.81 7.69
C ARG A 76 5.27 2.40 8.90
N SER A 77 4.02 1.98 8.69
CA SER A 77 3.14 1.56 9.79
C SER A 77 3.66 0.31 10.52
N ALA A 78 4.20 -0.67 9.77
CA ALA A 78 4.78 -1.89 10.35
C ALA A 78 6.06 -1.56 11.14
N TRP A 79 6.90 -0.70 10.59
CA TRP A 79 8.12 -0.22 11.23
C TRP A 79 7.81 0.53 12.53
N GLU A 80 6.85 1.46 12.52
CA GLU A 80 6.40 2.16 13.72
C GLU A 80 5.87 1.19 14.77
N LYS A 81 5.01 0.23 14.41
CA LYS A 81 4.50 -0.78 15.36
C LYS A 81 5.64 -1.57 16.01
N LEU A 82 6.62 -2.00 15.23
CA LEU A 82 7.80 -2.72 15.75
C LEU A 82 8.66 -1.84 16.67
N LEU A 83 8.86 -0.57 16.32
CA LEU A 83 9.58 0.38 17.18
C LEU A 83 8.86 0.61 18.51
N HIS A 84 7.53 0.76 18.49
CA HIS A 84 6.73 0.90 19.71
C HIS A 84 6.83 -0.36 20.58
N GLN A 85 6.76 -1.56 19.98
CA GLN A 85 6.94 -2.81 20.70
C GLN A 85 8.33 -2.92 21.33
N LEU A 86 9.40 -2.54 20.60
CA LEU A 86 10.76 -2.53 21.12
C LEU A 86 10.96 -1.50 22.24
N ALA A 87 10.34 -0.33 22.13
CA ALA A 87 10.38 0.70 23.16
C ALA A 87 9.72 0.21 24.47
N LEU A 88 8.57 -0.47 24.36
CA LEU A 88 7.89 -1.07 25.50
C LEU A 88 8.67 -2.26 26.10
N HIS A 89 9.21 -3.16 25.26
CA HIS A 89 10.01 -4.29 25.73
C HIS A 89 11.36 -3.90 26.33
N ARG A 90 11.93 -2.74 25.96
CA ARG A 90 13.14 -2.22 26.63
C ARG A 90 12.92 -1.92 28.12
N VAL A 91 11.67 -1.73 28.54
CA VAL A 91 11.29 -1.53 29.94
C VAL A 91 11.12 -2.86 30.69
N GLU A 92 10.82 -3.95 29.99
CA GLU A 92 10.59 -5.28 30.56
C GLU A 92 11.61 -6.29 30.03
N GLY A 93 12.80 -6.31 30.64
CA GLY A 93 13.68 -7.48 30.70
C GLY A 93 14.14 -8.08 29.37
N LEU A 94 15.43 -7.92 29.08
CA LEU A 94 16.19 -8.65 28.07
C LEU A 94 15.81 -10.16 28.06
N GLU A 95 15.72 -10.76 26.87
CA GLU A 95 15.66 -12.22 26.59
C GLU A 95 14.33 -12.88 26.14
N ARG A 96 13.59 -12.24 25.23
CA ARG A 96 12.75 -13.05 24.32
C ARG A 96 13.10 -12.75 22.86
N ARG A 97 13.78 -13.71 22.21
CA ARG A 97 14.08 -13.69 20.77
C ARG A 97 12.80 -13.33 20.01
N MET A 98 12.78 -12.11 19.48
CA MET A 98 11.70 -11.60 18.65
C MET A 98 11.65 -12.46 17.39
N ARG A 99 10.76 -13.45 17.36
CA ARG A 99 10.31 -14.00 16.08
C ARG A 99 9.50 -12.88 15.44
N VAL A 100 10.06 -12.25 14.42
CA VAL A 100 9.32 -11.37 13.50
C VAL A 100 8.30 -12.25 12.78
N ALA A 101 7.23 -12.61 13.48
CA ALA A 101 6.09 -13.31 12.91
C ALA A 101 5.23 -12.24 12.23
N GLY A 102 5.16 -12.28 10.90
CA GLY A 102 4.08 -11.59 10.18
C GLY A 102 4.49 -10.54 9.15
N VAL A 103 5.78 -10.33 8.85
CA VAL A 103 6.11 -9.74 7.55
C VAL A 103 6.19 -10.89 6.57
N SER A 104 5.06 -11.24 5.95
CA SER A 104 5.06 -12.14 4.80
C SER A 104 6.12 -11.60 3.82
N PRO A 105 7.10 -12.42 3.39
CA PRO A 105 8.23 -11.98 2.58
C PRO A 105 7.84 -11.58 1.14
N GLN A 106 6.54 -11.44 0.84
CA GLN A 106 6.05 -11.18 -0.51
C GLN A 106 6.08 -9.72 -0.93
N HIS A 107 6.29 -8.76 -0.02
CA HIS A 107 6.43 -7.35 -0.43
C HIS A 107 7.66 -6.65 0.17
N PRO A 108 8.89 -7.14 -0.05
CA PRO A 108 10.05 -6.30 0.17
C PRO A 108 9.95 -5.16 -0.86
N CYS A 109 9.96 -3.93 -0.37
CA CYS A 109 10.09 -2.65 -1.10
C CYS A 109 11.26 -2.61 -2.12
N VAL A 110 12.01 -3.72 -2.26
CA VAL A 110 13.20 -3.93 -3.09
C VAL A 110 12.86 -4.16 -4.58
N LEU A 111 11.59 -4.41 -4.97
CA LEU A 111 11.29 -4.90 -6.33
C LEU A 111 10.57 -3.95 -7.29
N LEU A 112 10.12 -2.77 -6.87
CA LEU A 112 9.55 -1.82 -7.84
C LEU A 112 10.66 -1.01 -8.49
N GLN A 113 11.28 -1.61 -9.52
CA GLN A 113 12.11 -0.93 -10.52
C GLN A 113 11.24 0.01 -11.39
N VAL A 114 10.50 0.91 -10.75
CA VAL A 114 9.65 1.85 -11.43
C VAL A 114 10.55 2.99 -11.92
N PRO A 115 10.55 3.31 -13.22
CA PRO A 115 11.27 4.46 -13.71
C PRO A 115 10.58 5.72 -13.21
N TYR A 116 11.31 6.63 -12.58
CA TYR A 116 10.77 7.90 -12.09
C TYR A 116 11.63 9.06 -12.58
N ARG A 117 11.11 10.27 -12.41
CA ARG A 117 11.87 11.51 -12.54
C ARG A 117 12.03 12.08 -11.15
N LEU A 118 13.26 12.45 -10.80
CA LEU A 118 13.55 13.19 -9.58
C LEU A 118 14.04 14.59 -9.96
N ARG A 119 13.43 15.63 -9.41
CA ARG A 119 13.78 17.02 -9.68
C ARG A 119 13.70 17.86 -8.42
N GLN A 120 14.59 18.85 -8.29
CA GLN A 120 14.46 19.87 -7.25
C GLN A 120 13.52 20.98 -7.73
N LEU A 121 12.58 21.37 -6.87
CA LEU A 121 11.67 22.47 -7.12
C LEU A 121 12.39 23.81 -7.01
N THR A 122 12.10 24.70 -7.96
CA THR A 122 12.58 26.09 -7.96
C THR A 122 11.80 26.93 -6.93
N GLY A 123 12.34 28.11 -6.58
CA GLY A 123 11.69 29.01 -5.62
C GLY A 123 10.28 29.46 -6.04
N LEU A 124 10.05 29.64 -7.35
CA LEU A 124 8.74 30.03 -7.90
C LEU A 124 7.73 28.88 -7.81
N GLU A 125 8.14 27.67 -8.16
CA GLU A 125 7.27 26.48 -8.11
C GLU A 125 6.82 26.18 -6.68
N LYS A 126 7.69 26.40 -5.69
CA LYS A 126 7.34 26.25 -4.27
C LYS A 126 6.23 27.21 -3.82
N GLN A 127 6.09 28.38 -4.45
CA GLN A 127 5.05 29.35 -4.10
C GLN A 127 3.69 28.97 -4.68
N ASN A 128 3.67 28.28 -5.83
CA ASN A 128 2.45 27.89 -6.54
C ASN A 128 2.16 26.38 -6.43
N LEU A 129 2.76 25.72 -5.45
CA LEU A 129 2.73 24.26 -5.33
C LEU A 129 1.38 23.71 -4.87
N TYR A 130 0.70 24.47 -4.01
CA TYR A 130 -0.46 24.00 -3.28
C TYR A 130 -1.74 24.69 -3.75
N ILE A 131 -2.84 23.94 -3.75
CA ILE A 131 -4.17 24.44 -4.15
C ILE A 131 -4.65 25.54 -3.18
N GLY A 132 -4.23 25.43 -1.91
CA GLY A 132 -4.58 26.37 -0.84
C GLY A 132 -5.95 26.08 -0.21
N PRO A 133 -6.43 26.97 0.68
CA PRO A 133 -7.71 26.82 1.39
C PRO A 133 -8.90 27.09 0.45
N GLN A 134 -9.26 26.14 -0.41
CA GLN A 134 -10.52 26.15 -1.13
C GLN A 134 -11.40 24.97 -0.70
N THR A 135 -12.72 25.10 -0.92
CA THR A 135 -13.74 24.09 -0.59
C THR A 135 -13.33 22.73 -1.13
N VAL A 136 -12.85 21.88 -0.22
CA VAL A 136 -12.38 20.54 -0.55
C VAL A 136 -13.58 19.76 -1.09
N ALA A 137 -13.44 19.19 -2.29
CA ALA A 137 -14.42 18.24 -2.80
C ALA A 137 -14.61 17.11 -1.77
N ALA A 138 -15.81 16.55 -1.68
CA ALA A 138 -16.10 15.50 -0.69
C ALA A 138 -14.99 14.44 -0.70
N ALA A 139 -14.47 14.09 0.49
CA ALA A 139 -13.38 13.14 0.62
C ALA A 139 -13.73 11.88 -0.18
N PRO A 140 -12.93 11.51 -1.19
CA PRO A 140 -13.22 10.30 -1.91
C PRO A 140 -13.12 9.15 -0.90
N GLN A 141 -14.16 8.33 -0.83
CA GLN A 141 -14.09 7.08 -0.07
C GLN A 141 -13.07 6.21 -0.83
N LEU A 142 -11.86 6.06 -0.29
CA LEU A 142 -10.77 5.29 -0.90
C LEU A 142 -10.61 3.94 -0.20
N PRO A 143 -11.38 2.91 -0.59
CA PRO A 143 -11.12 1.53 -0.16
C PRO A 143 -9.66 1.13 -0.44
N GLY A 144 -9.00 0.50 0.53
CA GLY A 144 -7.67 -0.08 0.34
C GLY A 144 -6.50 0.84 0.74
N LEU A 145 -6.37 2.06 0.18
CA LEU A 145 -5.19 2.90 0.48
C LEU A 145 -5.25 3.54 1.88
N PHE A 146 -6.45 3.96 2.30
CA PHE A 146 -6.68 4.71 3.54
C PHE A 146 -7.78 4.10 4.41
N GLN A 147 -8.01 2.80 4.30
CA GLN A 147 -9.11 2.13 4.98
C GLN A 147 -9.01 2.31 6.50
N GLY A 148 -10.02 2.97 7.09
CA GLY A 148 -10.09 3.26 8.53
C GLY A 148 -9.32 4.52 8.98
N MET A 149 -8.81 5.33 8.05
CA MET A 149 -8.06 6.55 8.34
C MET A 149 -8.95 7.79 8.26
N GLU A 150 -8.87 8.67 9.26
CA GLU A 150 -9.60 9.94 9.24
C GLU A 150 -8.94 10.93 8.27
N MET A 151 -9.59 11.22 7.16
CA MET A 151 -9.15 12.24 6.21
C MET A 151 -9.66 13.61 6.65
N LYS A 152 -8.76 14.45 7.18
CA LYS A 152 -9.09 15.82 7.60
C LYS A 152 -8.65 16.82 6.54
N PRO A 153 -9.45 17.83 6.19
CA PRO A 153 -9.01 18.84 5.24
C PRO A 153 -7.79 19.61 5.81
N ASP A 154 -6.80 19.90 4.96
CA ASP A 154 -5.64 20.71 5.36
C ASP A 154 -5.91 22.19 5.08
N GLU A 155 -5.94 23.03 6.12
CA GLU A 155 -6.28 24.45 6.01
C GLU A 155 -5.21 25.30 5.30
N VAL A 156 -3.98 24.79 5.17
CA VAL A 156 -2.86 25.56 4.60
C VAL A 156 -2.57 25.10 3.17
N LYS A 157 -2.44 23.79 2.96
CA LYS A 157 -2.10 23.21 1.66
C LYS A 157 -3.34 22.95 0.79
N GLY A 158 -4.52 22.80 1.40
CA GLY A 158 -5.67 22.20 0.75
C GLY A 158 -5.56 20.66 0.71
N GLY A 159 -6.53 20.02 0.05
CA GLY A 159 -6.60 18.56 0.02
C GLY A 159 -6.95 17.95 1.37
N HIS A 160 -6.55 16.69 1.59
CA HIS A 160 -6.84 15.93 2.80
C HIS A 160 -5.57 15.45 3.47
N ARG A 161 -5.33 15.86 4.72
CA ARG A 161 -4.36 15.22 5.60
C ARG A 161 -4.88 13.84 5.98
N VAL A 162 -4.09 12.84 5.61
CA VAL A 162 -4.43 11.42 5.84
C VAL A 162 -3.59 10.87 6.98
N MET A 163 -2.30 11.18 6.99
CA MET A 163 -1.37 10.90 8.08
C MET A 163 -0.62 12.17 8.46
N ASP A 164 0.07 12.15 9.60
CA ASP A 164 0.93 13.27 10.04
C ASP A 164 1.98 13.65 8.99
N PHE A 165 2.45 12.66 8.22
CA PHE A 165 3.44 12.86 7.16
C PHE A 165 2.87 12.87 5.74
N LEU A 166 1.56 12.59 5.53
CA LEU A 166 0.97 12.47 4.19
C LEU A 166 -0.25 13.36 4.02
N THR A 167 -0.18 14.26 3.05
CA THR A 167 -1.31 15.04 2.55
C THR A 167 -1.68 14.60 1.14
N TYR A 168 -2.92 14.18 0.97
CA TYR A 168 -3.50 13.71 -0.27
C TYR A 168 -4.18 14.82 -1.05
N ASN A 169 -3.97 14.84 -2.37
CA ASN A 169 -4.57 15.80 -3.31
C ASN A 169 -4.42 17.27 -2.87
N CYS A 170 -3.21 17.66 -2.48
CA CYS A 170 -2.91 19.03 -2.07
C CYS A 170 -2.13 19.83 -3.12
N LEU A 171 -1.64 19.17 -4.15
CA LEU A 171 -0.80 19.77 -5.17
C LEU A 171 -1.65 20.37 -6.30
N THR A 172 -1.23 21.51 -6.85
CA THR A 172 -1.88 22.15 -8.01
C THR A 172 -1.67 21.31 -9.25
N ASP A 173 -2.66 20.49 -9.59
CA ASP A 173 -2.51 19.59 -10.72
C ASP A 173 -2.28 20.38 -12.01
N THR A 174 -1.25 19.97 -12.77
CA THR A 174 -0.97 20.59 -14.07
C THR A 174 -1.92 20.04 -15.12
N ASP A 175 -2.45 18.84 -14.91
CA ASP A 175 -3.35 18.14 -15.82
C ASP A 175 -4.76 18.00 -15.20
N LEU A 176 -5.61 18.99 -15.46
CA LEU A 176 -7.01 19.08 -14.98
C LEU A 176 -7.90 17.87 -15.28
N TYR A 177 -7.47 16.97 -16.16
CA TYR A 177 -8.23 15.79 -16.58
C TYR A 177 -7.79 14.49 -15.90
N SER A 178 -6.67 14.50 -15.17
CA SER A 178 -6.05 13.28 -14.63
C SER A 178 -7.05 12.46 -13.81
N ASP A 179 -7.83 13.13 -12.95
CA ASP A 179 -8.85 12.56 -12.05
C ASP A 179 -9.96 11.75 -12.74
N CYS A 180 -10.21 11.99 -14.04
CA CYS A 180 -11.28 11.35 -14.79
C CYS A 180 -10.79 10.46 -15.95
N LEU A 181 -9.47 10.33 -16.13
CA LEU A 181 -8.91 9.43 -17.14
C LEU A 181 -9.12 7.97 -16.73
N ARG A 182 -10.03 7.30 -17.43
CA ARG A 182 -10.32 5.87 -17.26
C ARG A 182 -9.64 5.05 -18.33
N SER A 183 -9.00 3.97 -17.93
CA SER A 183 -8.41 2.98 -18.85
C SER A 183 -9.10 1.63 -18.70
N PHE A 184 -9.27 0.91 -19.80
CA PHE A 184 -9.82 -0.45 -19.75
C PHE A 184 -8.88 -1.36 -18.97
N TRP A 185 -9.46 -2.14 -18.07
CA TRP A 185 -8.75 -3.12 -17.29
C TRP A 185 -9.56 -4.40 -17.17
N THR A 186 -8.85 -5.52 -17.09
CA THR A 186 -9.44 -6.81 -16.73
C THR A 186 -8.90 -7.23 -15.37
N CYS A 187 -9.78 -7.48 -14.41
CA CYS A 187 -9.38 -7.94 -13.09
C CYS A 187 -8.79 -9.35 -13.15
N PRO A 188 -7.60 -9.62 -12.57
CA PRO A 188 -7.00 -10.95 -12.57
C PRO A 188 -7.68 -11.95 -11.61
N HIS A 189 -8.62 -11.49 -10.77
CA HIS A 189 -9.28 -12.31 -9.75
C HIS A 189 -10.72 -12.68 -10.12
N CYS A 190 -11.45 -11.80 -10.82
CA CYS A 190 -12.85 -12.03 -11.19
C CYS A 190 -13.13 -11.87 -12.69
N ASP A 191 -12.10 -11.62 -13.50
CA ASP A 191 -12.17 -11.43 -14.95
C ASP A 191 -13.09 -10.28 -15.42
N LEU A 192 -13.47 -9.35 -14.53
CA LEU A 192 -14.27 -8.18 -14.86
C LEU A 192 -13.49 -7.24 -15.79
N HIS A 193 -14.02 -6.98 -16.99
CA HIS A 193 -13.46 -6.06 -17.97
C HIS A 193 -14.27 -4.76 -18.05
N MET A 194 -13.76 -3.66 -17.49
CA MET A 194 -14.40 -2.34 -17.51
C MET A 194 -13.38 -1.19 -17.44
N PRO A 195 -13.75 0.05 -17.84
CA PRO A 195 -12.88 1.21 -17.72
C PRO A 195 -12.86 1.77 -16.29
N PHE A 196 -11.69 1.78 -15.67
CA PHE A 196 -11.47 2.25 -14.29
C PHE A 196 -10.45 3.39 -14.25
N THR A 197 -10.58 4.28 -13.26
CA THR A 197 -9.45 5.12 -12.85
C THR A 197 -8.41 4.27 -12.11
N PRO A 198 -7.14 4.70 -12.02
CA PRO A 198 -6.10 3.96 -11.29
C PRO A 198 -6.52 3.65 -9.83
N LEU A 199 -7.19 4.61 -9.21
CA LEU A 199 -7.68 4.52 -7.84
C LEU A 199 -8.83 3.51 -7.70
N GLU A 200 -9.82 3.55 -8.60
CA GLU A 200 -10.92 2.59 -8.62
C GLU A 200 -10.42 1.16 -8.85
N ARG A 201 -9.44 0.98 -9.74
CA ARG A 201 -8.82 -0.33 -10.01
C ARG A 201 -8.20 -0.91 -8.74
N MET A 202 -7.38 -0.12 -8.05
CA MET A 202 -6.73 -0.56 -6.81
C MET A 202 -7.76 -0.88 -5.71
N CYS A 203 -8.83 -0.07 -5.59
CA CYS A 203 -9.93 -0.35 -4.68
C CYS A 203 -10.58 -1.71 -4.99
N HIS A 204 -10.91 -1.95 -6.27
CA HIS A 204 -11.47 -3.22 -6.73
C HIS A 204 -10.50 -4.38 -6.46
N GLU A 205 -9.23 -4.27 -6.84
CA GLU A 205 -8.22 -5.31 -6.63
C GLU A 205 -8.09 -5.69 -5.15
N SER A 206 -8.08 -4.69 -4.25
CA SER A 206 -8.00 -4.92 -2.81
C SER A 206 -9.22 -5.65 -2.23
N ALA A 207 -10.43 -5.34 -2.72
CA ALA A 207 -11.68 -5.97 -2.30
C ALA A 207 -11.94 -7.31 -3.00
N CYS A 208 -11.44 -7.49 -4.21
CA CYS A 208 -11.60 -8.68 -5.03
C CYS A 208 -10.60 -9.78 -4.69
N ARG A 209 -9.55 -9.48 -3.89
CA ARG A 209 -8.59 -10.48 -3.44
C ARG A 209 -9.36 -11.60 -2.72
N PRO A 210 -9.27 -12.86 -3.19
CA PRO A 210 -9.88 -13.96 -2.47
C PRO A 210 -9.23 -14.01 -1.09
N SER A 211 -10.05 -13.97 -0.02
CA SER A 211 -9.54 -14.09 1.34
C SER A 211 -8.65 -15.33 1.42
N GLU A 212 -7.39 -15.17 1.85
CA GLU A 212 -6.50 -16.30 2.12
C GLU A 212 -7.07 -17.22 3.23
N GLU A 213 -8.09 -16.76 3.97
CA GLU A 213 -8.86 -17.58 4.91
C GLU A 213 -9.94 -18.44 4.22
N ALA A 214 -10.41 -18.05 3.02
CA ALA A 214 -11.34 -18.85 2.23
C ALA A 214 -10.63 -19.96 1.42
N ALA A 215 -9.34 -19.80 1.14
CA ALA A 215 -8.54 -20.83 0.46
C ALA A 215 -8.22 -22.02 1.37
N GLU A 216 -8.08 -21.83 2.69
CA GLU A 216 -7.91 -22.96 3.63
C GLU A 216 -9.24 -23.63 4.03
N ALA A 217 -10.38 -22.95 3.91
CA ALA A 217 -11.70 -23.55 4.12
C ALA A 217 -12.23 -24.31 2.89
N SER A 218 -11.84 -23.91 1.68
CA SER A 218 -12.31 -24.54 0.42
C SER A 218 -11.47 -25.74 -0.04
N SER A 219 -10.29 -25.97 0.55
CA SER A 219 -9.36 -27.03 0.13
C SER A 219 -9.16 -28.16 1.16
N LYS A 220 -10.00 -28.24 2.20
CA LYS A 220 -10.00 -29.35 3.18
C LYS A 220 -11.34 -30.07 3.37
N THR A 221 -12.32 -29.90 2.48
CA THR A 221 -13.41 -30.88 2.34
C THR A 221 -12.92 -32.04 1.49
N SER A 222 -12.19 -32.93 2.18
CA SER A 222 -11.82 -34.28 1.76
C SER A 222 -12.58 -34.81 0.53
N ALA A 223 -11.83 -35.04 -0.56
CA ALA A 223 -12.26 -35.58 -1.85
C ALA A 223 -12.88 -37.00 -1.82
N LEU A 224 -13.41 -37.44 -0.67
CA LEU A 224 -13.95 -38.77 -0.42
C LEU A 224 -15.38 -38.75 0.11
N HIS A 225 -15.95 -37.61 0.53
CA HIS A 225 -17.34 -37.56 0.99
C HIS A 225 -18.28 -37.26 -0.18
N ARG A 226 -19.33 -38.08 -0.33
CA ARG A 226 -20.37 -37.90 -1.34
C ARG A 226 -21.73 -37.81 -0.66
N SER A 227 -22.66 -37.06 -1.24
CA SER A 227 -24.05 -37.09 -0.82
C SER A 227 -24.66 -38.46 -1.12
N TYR A 228 -25.32 -39.04 -0.13
CA TYR A 228 -25.97 -40.35 -0.16
C TYR A 228 -27.34 -40.26 0.51
N HIS A 229 -28.39 -40.52 -0.26
CA HIS A 229 -29.75 -40.66 0.24
C HIS A 229 -29.98 -42.09 0.73
N CYS A 230 -30.54 -42.27 1.93
CA CYS A 230 -30.93 -43.58 2.42
C CYS A 230 -32.45 -43.79 2.29
N ASP A 231 -32.88 -44.75 1.48
CA ASP A 231 -34.30 -45.04 1.22
C ASP A 231 -35.07 -45.57 2.45
N VAL A 232 -34.36 -46.10 3.46
CA VAL A 232 -34.96 -46.62 4.71
C VAL A 232 -35.17 -45.49 5.72
N CYS A 233 -34.23 -44.55 5.81
CA CYS A 233 -34.30 -43.40 6.72
C CYS A 233 -35.00 -42.19 6.13
N GLN A 234 -35.13 -42.12 4.79
CA GLN A 234 -35.58 -40.95 4.04
C GLN A 234 -34.78 -39.68 4.40
N GLN A 235 -33.46 -39.83 4.60
CA GLN A 235 -32.57 -38.72 4.96
C GLN A 235 -31.33 -38.71 4.07
N ASP A 236 -30.88 -37.50 3.74
CA ASP A 236 -29.68 -37.23 2.97
C ASP A 236 -28.48 -37.06 3.90
N PHE A 237 -27.42 -37.85 3.67
CA PHE A 237 -26.18 -37.80 4.43
C PHE A 237 -24.98 -37.53 3.52
N THR A 238 -23.95 -36.87 4.04
CA THR A 238 -22.65 -36.75 3.37
C THR A 238 -21.65 -37.72 3.98
N PHE A 239 -21.45 -38.86 3.33
CA PHE A 239 -20.64 -39.97 3.83
C PHE A 239 -19.51 -40.35 2.88
N THR A 240 -18.45 -40.93 3.44
CA THR A 240 -17.47 -41.69 2.65
C THR A 240 -18.04 -43.05 2.23
N PRO A 241 -17.51 -43.70 1.16
CA PRO A 241 -17.99 -45.00 0.70
C PRO A 241 -18.01 -46.08 1.80
N THR A 242 -17.06 -46.04 2.74
CA THR A 242 -17.00 -46.96 3.89
C THR A 242 -18.08 -46.70 4.92
N GLU A 243 -18.49 -45.45 5.13
CA GLU A 243 -19.56 -45.06 6.05
C GLU A 243 -20.94 -45.41 5.47
N ILE A 244 -21.13 -45.27 4.15
CA ILE A 244 -22.34 -45.73 3.45
C ILE A 244 -22.55 -47.24 3.67
N LEU A 245 -21.48 -48.04 3.58
CA LEU A 245 -21.55 -49.48 3.83
C LEU A 245 -21.86 -49.82 5.30
N ARG A 246 -21.30 -49.07 6.26
CA ARG A 246 -21.63 -49.22 7.69
C ARG A 246 -23.07 -48.86 7.98
N HIS A 247 -23.55 -47.76 7.43
CA HIS A 247 -24.93 -47.30 7.57
C HIS A 247 -25.92 -48.32 6.97
N LYS A 248 -25.65 -48.84 5.76
CA LYS A 248 -26.46 -49.91 5.16
C LYS A 248 -26.50 -51.18 6.02
N LYS A 249 -25.45 -51.47 6.78
CA LYS A 249 -25.36 -52.65 7.65
C LYS A 249 -26.13 -52.48 8.96
N GLN A 250 -26.42 -51.25 9.39
CA GLN A 250 -27.27 -50.97 10.56
C GLN A 250 -28.76 -51.18 10.29
N HIS A 251 -29.16 -51.24 9.02
CA HIS A 251 -30.54 -51.54 8.57
C HIS A 251 -30.75 -53.01 8.20
N ARG A 252 -29.79 -53.87 8.55
CA ARG A 252 -29.84 -55.34 8.39
C ARG A 252 -29.93 -56.00 9.76
#